data_AF-A0A7V9M9M4-F1
#
_entry.id   AF-A0A7V9M9M4-F1
#
_cell.length_a   1.000
_cell.length_b   1.000
_cell.length_c   1.000
_cell.angle_alpha   90.00
_cell.angle_beta   90.00
_cell.angle_gamma   90.00
#
_symmetry.space_group_name_H-M   'P 1'
#
loop_
_entity.id
_entity.type
_entity.pdbx_description
1 polymer ?
#
loop_
_entity_poly.entity_id
_entity_poly.type
_entity_poly.pdbx_seq_one_letter_code
_entity_poly.pdbx_strand_id
1 'polypeptide(L)'
;MRIAVACLALLVVLGFPGCEDDSGGKSKGSFVEQADVVCSEAEYQISQFPRPLDPNDPLQLAGFLERAVPVAQKQNTELKKLERPPEQRAQIDELIASLDAEVDAAERMLAAAKREDRETISQLLSQSGAANAQSKRLADGLDLAVCGGGN
;
A
#
# COMPACT_ATOMS: atom_id res chain seq x y z
N MET A 1 0.93 -56.25 -26.01
CA MET A 1 0.85 -55.60 -24.69
C MET A 1 -0.58 -55.73 -24.17
N ARG A 2 -0.79 -56.55 -23.16
CA ARG A 2 -2.00 -56.63 -22.31
C ARG A 2 -1.70 -55.79 -21.06
N ILE A 3 -2.63 -54.96 -20.56
CA ILE A 3 -3.41 -55.10 -19.30
C ILE A 3 -4.04 -53.69 -19.16
N ALA A 4 -5.35 -53.42 -19.18
CA ALA A 4 -6.48 -53.85 -18.36
C ALA A 4 -6.48 -53.35 -16.90
N VAL A 5 -7.39 -52.41 -16.62
CA VAL A 5 -8.27 -52.37 -15.42
C VAL A 5 -7.82 -51.59 -14.16
N ALA A 6 -8.83 -50.84 -13.67
CA ALA A 6 -9.22 -50.53 -12.28
C ALA A 6 -8.78 -49.20 -11.64
N CYS A 7 -9.82 -48.41 -11.35
CA CYS A 7 -9.95 -47.53 -10.20
C CYS A 7 -9.29 -48.11 -8.95
N LEU A 8 -8.45 -47.31 -8.29
CA LEU A 8 -8.28 -47.38 -6.85
C LEU A 8 -8.12 -45.96 -6.32
N ALA A 9 -9.08 -45.54 -5.49
CA ALA A 9 -8.95 -44.37 -4.63
C ALA A 9 -7.77 -44.60 -3.67
N LEU A 10 -6.84 -43.64 -3.60
CA LEU A 10 -5.86 -43.57 -2.52
C LEU A 10 -5.75 -42.14 -2.02
N LEU A 11 -6.07 -41.96 -0.74
CA LEU A 11 -5.77 -40.79 0.06
C LEU A 11 -4.28 -40.43 -0.07
N VAL A 12 -3.97 -39.24 -0.57
CA VAL A 12 -2.65 -38.64 -0.44
C VAL A 12 -2.77 -37.48 0.54
N VAL A 13 -2.35 -37.76 1.77
CA VAL A 13 -1.94 -36.76 2.76
C VAL A 13 -0.74 -36.02 2.16
N LEU A 14 -0.97 -34.81 1.65
CA LEU A 14 0.09 -33.80 1.46
C LEU A 14 0.12 -33.06 2.81
N GLY A 15 1.04 -33.29 3.73
CA GLY A 15 2.48 -33.38 3.51
C GLY A 15 3.03 -32.00 3.15
N PHE A 16 2.74 -30.97 3.96
CA PHE A 16 3.47 -29.69 3.90
C PHE A 16 4.95 -29.98 4.15
N PRO A 17 5.85 -29.74 3.19
CA PRO A 17 7.27 -29.75 3.49
C PRO A 17 7.60 -28.44 4.21
N GLY A 18 8.12 -28.55 5.43
CA GLY A 18 9.02 -27.57 6.04
C GLY A 18 8.48 -26.16 6.29
N CYS A 19 7.87 -25.95 7.46
CA CYS A 19 8.29 -24.79 8.25
C CYS A 19 9.56 -25.22 8.98
N GLU A 20 10.69 -25.14 8.29
CA GLU A 20 11.99 -25.24 8.91
C GLU A 20 12.19 -23.97 9.75
N ASP A 21 12.39 -24.20 11.04
CA ASP A 21 12.55 -23.18 12.06
C ASP A 21 13.96 -22.59 11.94
N ASP A 22 14.13 -21.51 11.17
CA ASP A 22 15.33 -20.68 11.27
C ASP A 22 15.08 -19.55 12.28
N SER A 23 15.62 -19.81 13.46
CA SER A 23 15.72 -18.90 14.59
C SER A 23 16.90 -17.95 14.34
N GLY A 24 16.64 -16.77 13.75
CA GLY A 24 17.71 -15.76 13.59
C GLY A 24 17.44 -14.54 12.72
N GLY A 25 16.37 -14.50 11.92
CA GLY A 25 16.15 -13.40 10.95
C GLY A 25 14.69 -13.02 10.68
N LYS A 26 13.75 -13.36 11.58
CA LYS A 26 12.29 -13.22 11.38
C LYS A 26 11.76 -11.77 11.42
N SER A 27 12.58 -10.77 11.71
CA SER A 27 12.12 -9.38 11.90
C SER A 27 11.87 -8.65 10.58
N LYS A 28 12.85 -8.59 9.67
CA LYS A 28 12.70 -7.86 8.39
C LYS A 28 11.63 -8.43 7.47
N GLY A 29 11.66 -9.74 7.24
CA GLY A 29 10.73 -10.40 6.31
C GLY A 29 9.28 -10.26 6.76
N SER A 30 9.02 -10.34 8.07
CA SER A 30 7.66 -10.23 8.59
C SER A 30 7.08 -8.83 8.48
N PHE A 31 7.87 -7.76 8.67
CA PHE A 31 7.35 -6.39 8.47
C PHE A 31 7.03 -6.13 7.00
N VAL A 32 7.96 -6.44 6.09
CA VAL A 32 7.79 -6.18 4.65
C VAL A 32 6.57 -6.92 4.11
N GLU A 33 6.43 -8.21 4.40
CA GLU A 33 5.27 -9.01 3.97
C GLU A 33 3.95 -8.44 4.50
N GLN A 34 3.88 -8.10 5.79
CA GLN A 34 2.67 -7.54 6.39
C GLN A 34 2.34 -6.14 5.84
N ALA A 35 3.35 -5.31 5.64
CA ALA A 35 3.19 -3.97 5.08
C ALA A 35 2.69 -4.03 3.63
N ASP A 36 3.24 -4.91 2.80
CA ASP A 36 2.78 -5.08 1.42
C ASP A 36 1.34 -5.59 1.34
N VAL A 37 0.91 -6.46 2.27
CA VAL A 37 -0.50 -6.87 2.37
C VAL A 37 -1.40 -5.67 2.69
N VAL A 38 -1.03 -4.86 3.69
CA VAL A 38 -1.79 -3.66 4.08
C VAL A 38 -1.89 -2.66 2.93
N CYS A 39 -0.77 -2.39 2.24
CA CYS A 39 -0.73 -1.48 1.10
C CYS A 39 -1.51 -2.05 -0.10
N SER A 40 -1.41 -3.34 -0.40
CA SER A 40 -2.16 -4.00 -1.48
C SER A 40 -3.67 -3.92 -1.26
N GLU A 41 -4.13 -4.11 -0.02
CA GLU A 41 -5.56 -4.03 0.30
C GLU A 41 -6.09 -2.60 0.08
N ALA A 42 -5.33 -1.59 0.51
CA ALA A 42 -5.68 -0.19 0.30
C ALA A 42 -5.67 0.20 -1.17
N GLU A 43 -4.64 -0.18 -1.93
CA GLU A 43 -4.57 0.03 -3.38
C GLU A 43 -5.74 -0.63 -4.10
N TYR A 44 -6.06 -1.87 -3.74
CA TYR A 44 -7.21 -2.57 -4.29
C TYR A 44 -8.50 -1.80 -4.03
N GLN A 45 -8.76 -1.36 -2.80
CA GLN A 45 -9.95 -0.57 -2.47
C GLN A 45 -10.00 0.75 -3.25
N ILE A 46 -8.89 1.48 -3.33
CA ILE A 46 -8.80 2.74 -4.07
C ILE A 46 -9.04 2.53 -5.57
N SER A 47 -8.55 1.42 -6.13
CA SER A 47 -8.73 1.08 -7.55
C SER A 47 -10.20 0.86 -7.94
N GLN A 48 -11.08 0.56 -6.98
CA GLN A 48 -12.51 0.40 -7.21
C GLN A 48 -13.24 1.75 -7.34
N PHE A 49 -12.60 2.86 -6.96
CA PHE A 49 -13.24 4.17 -7.02
C PHE A 49 -13.16 4.73 -8.45
N PRO A 50 -14.26 5.33 -8.96
CA PRO A 50 -14.22 6.08 -10.21
C PRO A 50 -13.12 7.13 -10.18
N ARG A 51 -12.15 7.01 -11.08
CA ARG A 51 -11.10 8.02 -11.23
C ARG A 51 -11.69 9.26 -11.93
N PRO A 52 -11.17 10.47 -11.63
CA PRO A 52 -11.52 11.68 -12.37
C PRO A 52 -11.20 11.49 -13.86
N LEU A 53 -12.15 11.79 -14.74
CA LEU A 53 -11.92 11.81 -16.19
C LEU A 53 -11.06 13.01 -16.59
N ASP A 54 -11.28 14.14 -15.89
CA ASP A 54 -10.41 15.29 -15.94
C ASP A 54 -9.77 15.49 -14.56
N PRO A 55 -8.45 15.27 -14.40
CA PRO A 55 -7.76 15.49 -13.13
C PRO A 55 -7.73 16.97 -12.72
N ASN A 56 -8.06 17.89 -13.63
CA ASN A 56 -8.16 19.33 -13.34
C ASN A 56 -9.59 19.76 -13.00
N ASP A 57 -10.57 18.87 -13.03
CA ASP A 57 -11.93 19.15 -12.57
C ASP A 57 -11.99 19.03 -11.03
N PRO A 58 -12.20 20.14 -10.30
CA PRO A 58 -12.21 20.12 -8.85
C PRO A 58 -13.30 19.23 -8.26
N LEU A 59 -14.47 19.13 -8.90
CA LEU A 59 -15.58 18.34 -8.35
C LEU A 59 -15.34 16.85 -8.54
N GLN A 60 -14.79 16.44 -9.69
CA GLN A 60 -14.41 15.05 -9.91
C GLN A 60 -13.26 14.64 -8.98
N LEU A 61 -12.27 15.52 -8.80
CA LEU A 61 -11.17 15.31 -7.87
C LEU A 61 -11.67 15.18 -6.42
N ALA A 62 -12.57 16.06 -5.98
CA ALA A 62 -13.19 15.98 -4.66
C ALA A 62 -13.89 14.64 -4.45
N GLY A 63 -14.75 14.23 -5.39
CA GLY A 63 -15.48 12.96 -5.29
C GLY A 63 -14.61 11.71 -5.28
N PHE A 64 -13.40 11.76 -5.86
CA PHE A 64 -12.40 10.70 -5.71
C PHE A 64 -11.73 10.75 -4.33
N LEU A 65 -11.22 11.91 -3.93
CA LEU A 65 -10.48 12.09 -2.67
C LEU A 65 -11.34 11.83 -1.42
N GLU A 66 -12.64 12.14 -1.44
CA GLU A 66 -13.56 11.80 -0.34
C GLU A 66 -13.61 10.30 -0.02
N ARG A 67 -13.33 9.44 -1.00
CA ARG A 67 -13.31 7.99 -0.83
C ARG A 67 -11.91 7.45 -0.61
N ALA A 68 -10.91 8.00 -1.30
CA ALA A 68 -9.53 7.54 -1.21
C ALA A 68 -8.84 7.91 0.12
N VAL A 69 -9.06 9.12 0.63
CA VAL A 69 -8.39 9.62 1.86
C VAL A 69 -8.66 8.72 3.08
N PRO A 70 -9.91 8.32 3.39
CA PRO A 70 -10.17 7.43 4.53
C PRO A 70 -9.51 6.06 4.41
N VAL A 71 -9.36 5.53 3.19
CA VAL A 71 -8.67 4.26 2.94
C VAL A 71 -7.18 4.40 3.22
N ALA A 72 -6.54 5.46 2.73
CA ALA A 72 -5.13 5.74 2.98
C ALA A 72 -4.84 6.02 4.47
N GLN A 73 -5.73 6.71 5.18
CA GLN A 73 -5.65 6.88 6.64
C GLN A 73 -5.68 5.55 7.39
N LYS A 74 -6.57 4.65 6.97
CA LYS A 74 -6.66 3.31 7.53
C LYS A 74 -5.38 2.52 7.24
N GLN A 75 -4.87 2.57 6.01
CA GLN A 75 -3.58 1.95 5.64
C GLN A 75 -2.46 2.39 6.59
N ASN A 76 -2.25 3.69 6.76
CA ASN A 76 -1.20 4.22 7.64
C ASN A 76 -1.40 3.80 9.10
N THR A 77 -2.65 3.73 9.55
CA THR A 77 -3.00 3.27 10.90
C THR A 77 -2.65 1.80 11.10
N GLU A 78 -2.93 0.93 10.11
CA GLU A 78 -2.55 -0.49 10.19
C GLU A 78 -1.03 -0.67 10.10
N LEU A 79 -0.33 0.06 9.23
CA LEU A 79 1.14 0.04 9.16
C LEU A 79 1.79 0.41 10.50
N LYS A 80 1.23 1.39 11.21
CA LYS A 80 1.73 1.82 12.53
C LYS A 80 1.62 0.73 13.60
N LYS A 81 0.71 -0.24 13.45
CA LYS A 81 0.51 -1.35 14.39
C LYS A 81 1.48 -2.51 14.16
N LEU A 82 2.12 -2.57 13.00
CA LEU A 82 3.07 -3.64 12.68
C LEU A 82 4.31 -3.52 13.57
N GLU A 83 4.87 -4.67 13.93
CA GLU A 83 6.14 -4.73 14.67
C GLU A 83 7.28 -4.24 13.77
N ARG A 84 8.05 -3.27 14.25
CA ARG A 84 9.14 -2.64 13.50
C ARG A 84 10.48 -3.27 13.90
N PRO A 85 11.22 -3.86 12.97
CA PRO A 85 12.56 -4.38 13.23
C PRO A 85 13.48 -3.27 13.76
N PRO A 86 14.19 -3.46 14.89
CA PRO A 86 15.06 -2.43 15.47
C PRO A 86 16.07 -1.85 14.47
N GLU A 87 16.58 -2.68 13.57
CA GLU A 87 17.56 -2.34 12.53
C GLU A 87 17.01 -1.43 11.41
N GLN A 88 15.70 -1.43 11.19
CA GLN A 88 15.03 -0.63 10.15
C GLN A 88 14.06 0.40 10.71
N ARG A 89 13.88 0.44 12.04
CA ARG A 89 12.86 1.25 12.70
C ARG A 89 12.86 2.71 12.25
N ALA A 90 14.03 3.34 12.14
CA ALA A 90 14.13 4.73 11.70
C ALA A 90 13.65 4.93 10.25
N GLN A 91 14.01 4.03 9.34
CA GLN A 91 13.58 4.10 7.94
C GLN A 91 12.08 3.83 7.80
N ILE A 92 11.55 2.89 8.59
CA ILE A 92 10.11 2.59 8.63
C ILE A 92 9.33 3.78 9.20
N ASP A 93 9.83 4.40 10.27
CA ASP A 93 9.22 5.59 10.86
C ASP A 93 9.21 6.76 9.87
N GLU A 94 10.28 6.94 9.09
CA GLU A 94 10.36 7.94 8.03
C GLU A 94 9.37 7.65 6.89
N LEU A 95 9.25 6.40 6.45
CA LEU A 95 8.26 6.00 5.45
C LEU A 95 6.83 6.29 5.93
N ILE A 96 6.48 5.86 7.14
CA ILE A 96 5.14 6.08 7.71
C ILE A 96 4.84 7.58 7.82
N ALA A 97 5.82 8.39 8.24
CA ALA A 97 5.66 9.85 8.28
C ALA A 97 5.46 10.46 6.89
N SER A 98 6.15 9.95 5.87
CA SER A 98 5.98 10.37 4.48
C SER A 98 4.58 10.03 3.95
N LEU A 99 4.09 8.82 4.25
CA LEU A 99 2.72 8.40 3.90
C LEU A 99 1.65 9.24 4.63
N ASP A 100 1.89 9.64 5.88
CA ASP A 100 0.98 10.55 6.59
C ASP A 100 0.96 11.94 5.93
N ALA A 101 2.13 12.46 5.52
CA ALA A 101 2.20 13.74 4.83
C ALA A 101 1.48 13.73 3.47
N GLU A 102 1.49 12.60 2.76
CA GLU A 102 0.70 12.42 1.53
C GLU A 102 -0.81 12.46 1.79
N VAL A 103 -1.27 11.81 2.87
CA VAL A 103 -2.67 11.84 3.29
C VAL A 103 -3.08 13.27 3.66
N ASP A 104 -2.27 13.99 4.42
CA ASP A 104 -2.52 15.39 4.78
C ASP A 104 -2.58 16.30 3.53
N ALA A 105 -1.71 16.06 2.55
CA ALA A 105 -1.73 16.77 1.27
C ALA A 105 -3.02 16.46 0.47
N ALA A 106 -3.46 15.20 0.46
CA ALA A 106 -4.70 14.77 -0.17
C ALA A 106 -5.94 15.39 0.51
N GLU A 107 -5.95 15.52 1.84
CA GLU A 107 -7.00 16.24 2.58
C GLU A 107 -7.07 17.73 2.24
N ARG A 108 -5.90 18.39 2.17
CA ARG A 108 -5.81 19.79 1.74
C ARG A 108 -6.31 19.96 0.31
N MET A 109 -5.97 19.01 -0.56
CA MET A 109 -6.41 19.00 -1.95
C MET A 109 -7.92 18.78 -2.04
N LEU A 110 -8.49 17.89 -1.22
CA LEU A 110 -9.93 17.70 -1.09
C LEU A 110 -10.64 18.99 -0.64
N ALA A 111 -10.09 19.67 0.36
CA ALA A 111 -10.65 20.93 0.84
C ALA A 111 -10.59 22.03 -0.23
N ALA A 112 -9.50 22.13 -1.00
CA ALA A 112 -9.38 23.05 -2.13
C ALA A 112 -10.35 22.70 -3.27
N ALA A 113 -10.46 21.41 -3.59
CA ALA A 113 -11.36 20.87 -4.60
C ALA A 113 -12.83 21.20 -4.30
N LYS A 114 -13.26 21.06 -3.04
CA LYS A 114 -14.60 21.46 -2.57
C LYS A 114 -14.89 22.96 -2.70
N ARG A 115 -13.86 23.79 -2.72
CA ARG A 115 -13.96 25.26 -2.92
C ARG A 115 -13.72 25.68 -4.37
N GLU A 116 -13.51 24.72 -5.28
CA GLU A 116 -13.12 24.96 -6.67
C GLU A 116 -11.85 25.82 -6.82
N ASP A 117 -10.96 25.73 -5.82
CA ASP A 117 -9.73 26.52 -5.71
C ASP A 117 -8.62 25.90 -6.56
N ARG A 118 -8.72 26.13 -7.88
CA ARG A 118 -7.84 25.54 -8.90
C ARG A 118 -6.36 25.89 -8.71
N GLU A 119 -6.08 27.10 -8.24
CA GLU A 119 -4.70 27.54 -7.98
C GLU A 119 -4.07 26.71 -6.85
N THR A 120 -4.80 26.57 -5.73
CA THR A 120 -4.34 25.73 -4.61
C THR A 120 -4.22 24.26 -5.01
N ILE A 121 -5.16 23.73 -5.80
CA ILE A 121 -5.08 22.35 -6.33
C ILE A 121 -3.80 22.17 -7.17
N SER A 122 -3.53 23.08 -8.12
CA SER A 122 -2.34 23.02 -8.96
C SER A 122 -1.05 23.09 -8.13
N GLN A 123 -1.01 23.95 -7.12
CA GLN A 123 0.14 24.07 -6.22
C GLN A 123 0.38 22.77 -5.43
N LEU A 124 -0.69 22.19 -4.87
CA LEU A 124 -0.62 20.95 -4.09
C LEU A 124 -0.24 19.74 -4.96
N LEU A 125 -0.74 19.66 -6.19
CA LEU A 125 -0.35 18.61 -7.14
C LEU A 125 1.16 18.65 -7.45
N SER A 126 1.71 19.86 -7.68
CA SER A 126 3.14 20.02 -7.91
C SER A 126 3.98 19.61 -6.70
N GLN A 127 3.52 19.86 -5.48
CA GLN A 127 4.22 19.47 -4.24
C GLN A 127 4.10 17.96 -3.98
N SER A 128 2.94 17.38 -4.28
CA SER A 128 2.66 15.96 -4.07
C SER A 128 3.57 15.06 -4.91
N GLY A 129 3.97 15.48 -6.11
CA GLY A 129 4.93 14.73 -6.93
C GLY A 129 6.30 14.53 -6.25
N ALA A 130 6.78 15.53 -5.52
CA ALA A 130 8.04 15.43 -4.79
C ALA A 130 7.93 14.54 -3.54
N ALA A 131 6.82 14.64 -2.81
CA ALA A 131 6.52 13.81 -1.65
C ALA A 131 6.39 12.33 -2.04
N ASN A 132 5.63 12.04 -3.11
CA ASN A 132 5.47 10.68 -3.63
C ASN A 132 6.83 10.08 -4.05
N ALA A 133 7.69 10.87 -4.71
CA ALA A 133 9.04 10.41 -5.05
C ALA A 133 9.91 10.10 -3.82
N GLN A 134 9.70 10.79 -2.68
CA GLN A 134 10.37 10.47 -1.43
C GLN A 134 9.85 9.17 -0.82
N SER A 135 8.53 9.02 -0.71
CA SER A 135 7.91 7.78 -0.22
C SER A 135 8.34 6.57 -1.03
N LYS A 136 8.39 6.69 -2.37
CA LYS A 136 8.88 5.63 -3.25
C LYS A 136 10.32 5.23 -2.94
N ARG A 137 11.23 6.20 -2.80
CA ARG A 137 12.63 5.90 -2.46
C ARG A 137 12.77 5.21 -1.11
N LEU A 138 11.96 5.60 -0.12
CA LEU A 138 11.96 4.99 1.21
C LEU A 138 11.42 3.56 1.17
N ALA A 139 10.36 3.32 0.41
CA ALA A 139 9.80 2.00 0.20
C ALA A 139 10.76 1.06 -0.55
N ASP A 140 11.37 1.54 -1.64
CA ASP A 140 12.38 0.79 -2.40
C ASP A 140 13.58 0.42 -1.50
N GLY A 141 14.02 1.33 -0.63
CA GLY A 141 15.10 1.07 0.34
C GLY A 141 14.75 0.11 1.47
N LEU A 142 13.46 -0.21 1.63
CA LEU A 142 12.92 -1.18 2.58
C LEU A 142 12.49 -2.49 1.91
N ASP A 143 12.72 -2.63 0.60
CA ASP A 143 12.29 -3.77 -0.21
C ASP A 143 10.75 -3.98 -0.22
N LEU A 144 9.98 -2.90 -0.02
CA LEU A 144 8.51 -2.93 -0.12
C LEU A 144 8.11 -2.89 -1.59
N ALA A 145 7.29 -3.85 -2.02
CA ALA A 145 6.86 -3.94 -3.41
C ALA A 145 5.69 -3.01 -3.74
N VAL A 146 4.86 -2.67 -2.74
CA VAL A 146 3.58 -1.99 -2.96
C VAL A 146 3.50 -0.63 -2.28
N CYS A 147 3.97 -0.52 -1.04
CA CYS A 147 3.91 0.75 -0.32
C CYS A 147 4.75 1.85 -1.01
N GLY A 148 4.30 3.12 -0.96
CA GLY A 148 5.10 4.27 -1.45
C GLY A 148 4.89 4.67 -2.91
N GLY A 149 3.81 4.20 -3.55
CA GLY A 149 3.46 4.59 -4.92
C GLY A 149 3.83 3.50 -5.93
N GLY A 150 2.83 2.68 -6.24
CA GLY A 150 2.94 1.49 -7.08
C GLY A 150 3.49 1.70 -8.50
N ASN A 151 3.89 0.58 -9.09
CA ASN A 151 4.35 0.43 -10.48
C ASN A 151 3.33 0.88 -11.53
#